data_AF-A0A4S2GIZ1-F1
#
_entry.id   AF-A0A4S2GIZ1-F1
#
_cell.length_a   1.000
_cell.length_b   1.000
_cell.length_c   1.000
_cell.angle_alpha   90.00
_cell.angle_beta   90.00
_cell.angle_gamma   90.00
#
_symmetry.space_group_name_H-M   'P 1'
#
loop_
_entity.id
_entity.type
_entity.pdbx_description
1 polymer ?
#
loop_
_entity_poly.entity_id
_entity_poly.type
_entity_poly.pdbx_seq_one_letter_code
_entity_poly.pdbx_strand_id
1 'polypeptide(L)' 'MTKQNMIRFFDMFAGIGGFRAGLERAGGFTCIGHSEIDKHANRA' A
#
# COMPACT_ATOMS: atom_id res chain seq x y z
N MET A 1 -14.28 -22.06 -3.07
CA MET A 1 -13.26 -20.99 -3.10
C MET A 1 -13.47 -20.12 -1.88
N THR A 2 -12.63 -20.29 -0.85
CA THR A 2 -12.72 -19.53 0.40
C THR A 2 -12.41 -18.06 0.12
N LYS A 3 -13.26 -17.14 0.61
CA LYS A 3 -12.93 -15.71 0.62
C LYS A 3 -11.58 -15.57 1.34
N GLN A 4 -10.52 -15.24 0.62
CA GLN A 4 -9.27 -14.83 1.25
C GLN A 4 -9.56 -13.54 2.01
N ASN A 5 -9.41 -13.59 3.33
CA ASN A 5 -9.62 -12.46 4.23
C ASN A 5 -8.44 -11.48 4.07
N MET A 6 -8.34 -10.83 2.91
CA MET A 6 -7.30 -9.83 2.67
C MET A 6 -7.55 -8.60 3.54
N ILE A 7 -6.53 -8.23 4.31
CA ILE A 7 -6.54 -7.03 5.13
C ILE A 7 -6.40 -5.82 4.19
N ARG A 8 -7.40 -4.94 4.22
CA ARG A 8 -7.44 -3.73 3.41
C ARG A 8 -6.82 -2.59 4.20
N PHE A 9 -5.91 -1.83 3.59
CA PHE A 9 -5.27 -0.70 4.25
C PHE A 9 -5.19 0.52 3.33
N PHE A 10 -5.11 1.69 3.96
CA PHE A 10 -4.83 2.95 3.30
C PHE A 10 -3.41 3.41 3.70
N ASP A 11 -2.58 3.74 2.73
CA ASP A 11 -1.18 4.11 2.95
C ASP A 11 -1.05 5.63 3.16
N MET A 12 -0.95 6.05 4.41
CA MET A 12 -0.82 7.47 4.77
C MET A 12 0.65 7.88 4.86
N PHE A 13 0.99 9.07 4.35
CA PHE A 13 2.38 9.54 4.29
C PHE A 13 3.25 8.55 3.50
N ALA A 14 2.71 8.13 2.34
CA ALA A 14 3.18 6.96 1.63
C ALA A 14 4.64 7.07 1.16
N GLY A 15 5.18 8.30 1.03
CA GLY A 15 6.46 8.54 0.40
C GLY A 15 6.54 7.78 -0.93
N ILE A 16 7.65 7.09 -1.16
CA ILE A 16 7.86 6.26 -2.37
C ILE A 16 7.11 4.90 -2.34
N GLY A 17 6.31 4.63 -1.31
CA GLY A 17 5.49 3.42 -1.19
C GLY A 17 6.20 2.19 -0.62
N GLY A 18 7.26 2.36 0.18
CA GLY A 18 8.00 1.25 0.78
C GLY A 18 7.15 0.40 1.75
N PHE A 19 6.25 1.03 2.49
CA PHE A 19 5.31 0.34 3.38
C PHE A 19 4.33 -0.54 2.58
N ARG A 20 3.66 0.03 1.57
CA ARG A 20 2.83 -0.72 0.62
C ARG A 20 3.58 -1.89 0.00
N ALA A 21 4.76 -1.65 -0.58
CA ALA A 21 5.54 -2.70 -1.22
C ALA A 21 5.92 -3.83 -0.24
N GLY A 22 6.20 -3.48 1.02
CA GLY A 22 6.42 -4.44 2.09
C GLY A 22 5.21 -5.36 2.31
N LEU A 23 4.02 -4.77 2.46
CA LEU A 23 2.77 -5.51 2.70
C LEU A 23 2.32 -6.34 1.50
N GLU A 24 2.49 -5.83 0.28
CA GLU A 24 2.19 -6.57 -0.95
C GLU A 24 3.08 -7.82 -1.08
N ARG A 25 4.37 -7.72 -0.75
CA ARG A 25 5.29 -8.87 -0.74
C ARG A 25 5.01 -9.86 0.40
N ALA A 26 4.60 -9.37 1.57
CA ALA A 26 4.23 -10.24 2.69
C ALA A 26 2.99 -11.09 2.38
N GLY A 27 2.09 -10.58 1.54
CA GLY A 27 0.87 -11.25 1.12
C GLY A 27 -0.25 -11.13 2.17
N GLY A 28 -1.51 -11.27 1.71
CA GLY A 28 -2.69 -11.12 2.57
C GLY A 28 -3.11 -9.67 2.85
N PHE A 29 -2.47 -8.69 2.20
CA PHE A 29 -2.80 -7.27 2.29
C PHE A 29 -3.18 -6.69 0.93
N THR A 30 -4.07 -5.72 0.91
CA THR A 30 -4.46 -4.96 -0.29
C THR A 30 -4.51 -3.49 0.03
N CYS A 31 -3.70 -2.70 -0.68
CA CYS A 31 -3.77 -1.25 -0.64
C CYS A 31 -5.04 -0.78 -1.37
N ILE A 32 -5.88 0.01 -0.71
CA ILE A 32 -7.11 0.57 -1.31
C ILE A 32 -6.99 2.06 -1.64
N GLY A 33 -5.84 2.66 -1.35
CA GLY A 33 -5.54 4.06 -1.60
C GLY A 33 -4.29 4.50 -0.85
N HIS A 34 -3.68 5.59 -1.30
CA HIS A 34 -2.54 6.20 -0.64
C HIS A 34 -2.64 7.73 -0.69
N SER A 35 -2.01 8.40 0.27
CA SER A 35 -1.90 9.86 0.32
C SER A 35 -0.48 10.27 0.63
N GLU A 36 0.04 11.20 -0.18
CA GLU A 36 1.37 11.77 -0.05
C GLU A 36 1.32 13.24 -0.48
N ILE A 37 1.96 14.12 0.29
CA ILE A 37 1.97 15.56 0.01
C ILE A 37 3.05 15.92 -1.01
N ASP A 38 4.13 15.14 -1.03
CA ASP A 38 5.23 15.37 -1.95
C ASP A 38 4.88 14.91 -3.37
N LYS A 39 4.82 15.86 -4.32
CA LYS A 39 4.51 15.62 -5.74
C LYS A 39 5.59 14.84 -6.50
N HIS A 40 6.76 14.65 -5.90
CA HIS A 40 7.90 13.92 -6.47
C HIS A 40 7.97 12.47 -5.98
N ALA A 41 7.21 12.11 -4.94
CA ALA A 41 7.23 10.78 -4.34
C ALA A 41 6.87 9.65 -5.33
N ASN A 42 6.02 9.93 -6.31
CA ASN A 42 5.63 8.97 -7.37
C ASN A 42 6.59 8.94 -8.57
N ARG A 43 7.74 9.61 -8.52
CA ARG A 43 8.73 9.64 -9.62
C ARG A 43 9.76 8.52 -9.56
N ALA A 44 9.72 7.70 -8.50
CA ALA A 44 10.60 6.56 -8.28
C ALA A 44 10.10 5.31 -9.03
#